data_AF-A0A1B9GZK3-F1
#
_entry.id   AF-A0A1B9GZK3-F1
#
_cell.length_a   1.000
_cell.length_b   1.000
_cell.length_c   1.000
_cell.angle_alpha   90.00
_cell.angle_beta   90.00
_cell.angle_gamma   90.00
#
_symmetry.space_group_name_H-M   'P 1'
#
loop_
_entity.id
_entity.type
_entity.pdbx_description
1 polymer ?
#
loop_
_entity_poly.entity_id
_entity_poly.type
_entity_poly.pdbx_seq_one_letter_code
_entity_poly.pdbx_strand_id
1 'polypeptide(L)'
;MRSAALRKALRPLTRLTSTPTVSAPFLPIRATLPRPSLTSSAATFTSTSITQKKNKGSPPKSSKAKLRITEDDEAGAADDEGAGEAVIADVVEKARGKMEKAVHWAKAVIFEDVERIRGRVTPALLDSVRVEIPGTKDQCHLNTLASITMKGNALFVEVWDSDSTKHVESAIHRANLPGMSPQKTGANTLKIPVARPTAEQRTEILRQLASTVEAAKSQIRMARTEGFKHLGGRKSNGTDDIQKIVDASSKELDEQMALAKKEFEKA
;
A
#
# COMPACT_ATOMS: atom_id res chain seq x y z
N MET A 1 84.99 9.70 18.73
CA MET A 1 84.52 8.34 19.07
C MET A 1 83.32 8.00 18.21
N ARG A 2 83.32 6.82 17.58
CA ARG A 2 82.20 6.06 16.95
C ARG A 2 81.67 6.60 15.60
N SER A 3 82.04 6.01 14.45
CA SER A 3 81.55 4.73 13.82
C SER A 3 80.13 4.90 13.23
N ALA A 4 79.72 4.45 12.04
CA ALA A 4 80.23 3.47 11.10
C ALA A 4 79.47 3.58 9.75
N ALA A 5 80.11 3.01 8.71
CA ALA A 5 79.57 2.24 7.58
C ALA A 5 78.54 2.87 6.62
N LEU A 6 78.90 3.13 5.36
CA LEU A 6 79.07 2.21 4.21
C LEU A 6 77.75 1.84 3.48
N ARG A 7 77.56 2.53 2.34
CA ARG A 7 77.15 2.07 1.01
C ARG A 7 76.16 0.90 0.94
N LYS A 8 75.01 1.15 0.30
CA LYS A 8 74.51 0.21 -0.73
C LYS A 8 73.74 0.93 -1.83
N ALA A 9 74.15 0.59 -3.05
CA ALA A 9 73.85 1.23 -4.31
C ALA A 9 72.44 0.90 -4.84
N LEU A 10 71.94 1.84 -5.64
CA LEU A 10 70.81 1.70 -6.55
C LEU A 10 70.99 0.51 -7.52
N ARG A 11 69.88 -0.16 -7.82
CA ARG A 11 69.66 -0.82 -9.12
C ARG A 11 68.19 -0.63 -9.53
N PRO A 12 67.93 -0.10 -10.74
CA PRO A 12 66.59 -0.06 -11.32
C PRO A 12 66.40 -1.08 -12.45
N LEU A 13 65.11 -1.34 -12.73
CA LEU A 13 64.46 -1.71 -14.01
C LEU A 13 64.51 -3.15 -14.58
N THR A 14 63.35 -3.46 -15.18
CA THR A 14 62.96 -4.53 -16.13
C THR A 14 62.58 -5.88 -15.48
N ARG A 15 61.52 -6.60 -15.91
CA ARG A 15 61.04 -6.82 -17.28
C ARG A 15 59.59 -7.35 -17.31
N LEU A 16 58.89 -6.99 -18.39
CA LEU A 16 57.60 -7.50 -18.90
C LEU A 16 57.60 -9.01 -19.19
N THR A 17 56.45 -9.68 -19.03
CA THR A 17 55.88 -10.77 -19.89
C THR A 17 54.47 -11.13 -19.35
N SER A 18 53.38 -10.67 -20.00
CA SER A 18 52.54 -11.43 -20.94
C SER A 18 51.70 -12.57 -20.33
N THR A 19 50.38 -12.46 -20.53
CA THR A 19 49.27 -13.39 -20.21
C THR A 19 49.53 -14.86 -20.55
N PRO A 20 48.77 -15.78 -19.94
CA PRO A 20 47.86 -16.55 -20.80
C PRO A 20 46.41 -16.59 -20.30
N THR A 21 45.52 -16.14 -21.19
CA THR A 21 44.10 -16.48 -21.26
C THR A 21 43.93 -18.00 -21.24
N VAL A 22 43.28 -18.54 -20.21
CA VAL A 22 42.81 -19.93 -20.22
C VAL A 22 41.52 -19.98 -21.05
N SER A 23 41.71 -20.32 -22.32
CA SER A 23 40.69 -20.74 -23.26
C SER A 23 39.98 -21.99 -22.72
N ALA A 24 38.70 -21.86 -22.35
CA ALA A 24 37.86 -23.00 -22.02
C ALA A 24 37.41 -23.69 -23.33
N PRO A 25 37.55 -25.02 -23.46
CA PRO A 25 37.08 -25.73 -24.64
C PRO A 25 35.55 -25.77 -24.66
N PHE A 26 34.99 -25.24 -25.75
CA PHE A 26 33.64 -25.50 -26.22
C PHE A 26 33.37 -27.01 -26.25
N LEU A 27 32.41 -27.48 -25.46
CA LEU A 27 31.77 -28.78 -25.64
C LEU A 27 30.47 -28.56 -26.42
N PRO A 28 30.31 -29.14 -27.64
CA PRO A 28 29.03 -29.14 -28.32
C PRO A 28 28.19 -30.30 -27.82
N ILE A 29 27.37 -30.08 -26.78
CA ILE A 29 26.29 -31.02 -26.44
C ILE A 29 25.05 -30.59 -27.21
N ARG A 30 24.94 -31.12 -28.43
CA ARG A 30 23.70 -31.20 -29.21
C ARG A 30 22.77 -32.19 -28.49
N ALA A 31 21.92 -31.69 -27.60
CA ALA A 31 20.78 -32.44 -27.08
C ALA A 31 19.50 -31.96 -27.79
N THR A 32 19.09 -32.70 -28.81
CA THR A 32 17.79 -32.54 -29.48
C THR A 32 16.69 -32.94 -28.50
N LEU A 33 15.93 -31.96 -27.98
CA LEU A 33 14.67 -32.26 -27.31
C LEU A 33 13.67 -32.80 -28.35
N PRO A 34 13.00 -33.94 -28.10
CA PRO A 34 11.93 -34.40 -28.96
C PRO A 34 10.75 -33.43 -28.87
N ARG A 35 10.38 -32.89 -30.03
CA ARG A 35 9.24 -32.00 -30.23
C ARG A 35 7.94 -32.79 -29.94
N PRO A 36 7.06 -32.37 -29.02
CA PRO A 36 5.76 -33.02 -28.90
C PRO A 36 4.93 -32.74 -30.15
N SER A 37 4.57 -33.79 -30.86
CA SER A 37 3.64 -33.77 -31.98
C SER A 37 2.25 -33.35 -31.48
N LEU A 38 1.77 -32.21 -31.97
CA LEU A 38 0.35 -31.83 -31.87
C LEU A 38 -0.48 -32.81 -32.71
N THR A 39 -0.91 -33.91 -32.10
CA THR A 39 -1.95 -34.76 -32.68
C THR A 39 -3.30 -34.15 -32.31
N SER A 40 -3.89 -33.49 -33.29
CA SER A 40 -5.30 -33.11 -33.34
C SER A 40 -6.17 -34.34 -33.01
N SER A 41 -6.97 -34.23 -31.95
CA SER A 41 -8.17 -35.03 -31.78
C SER A 41 -9.32 -34.07 -31.57
N ALA A 42 -10.00 -33.77 -32.66
CA ALA A 42 -11.32 -33.19 -32.67
C ALA A 42 -12.29 -34.21 -32.06
N ALA A 43 -12.75 -33.97 -30.84
CA ALA A 43 -13.92 -34.65 -30.31
C ALA A 43 -15.16 -33.85 -30.70
N THR A 44 -15.86 -34.35 -31.71
CA THR A 44 -17.23 -33.96 -32.08
C THR A 44 -18.18 -34.38 -30.98
N PHE A 45 -18.70 -33.41 -30.21
CA PHE A 45 -19.76 -33.68 -29.24
C PHE A 45 -21.10 -33.73 -29.98
N THR A 46 -21.60 -34.94 -30.19
CA THR A 46 -22.90 -35.21 -30.80
C THR A 46 -24.02 -34.90 -29.81
N SER A 47 -24.97 -34.10 -30.29
CA SER A 47 -26.26 -33.80 -29.67
C SER A 47 -27.10 -35.06 -29.50
N THR A 48 -27.54 -35.38 -28.29
CA THR A 48 -28.86 -36.00 -28.07
C THR A 48 -29.41 -35.60 -26.69
N SER A 49 -30.63 -35.10 -26.70
CA SER A 49 -31.44 -34.69 -25.55
C SER A 49 -32.06 -35.90 -24.85
N ILE A 50 -32.03 -35.92 -23.51
CA ILE A 50 -33.00 -36.73 -22.75
C ILE A 50 -33.35 -36.07 -21.41
N THR A 51 -34.64 -36.17 -21.14
CA THR A 51 -35.45 -35.39 -20.22
C THR A 51 -35.68 -36.17 -18.92
N GLN A 52 -35.51 -35.49 -17.78
CA GLN A 52 -36.13 -35.66 -16.45
C GLN A 52 -35.94 -36.95 -15.63
N LYS A 53 -35.56 -36.80 -14.34
CA LYS A 53 -36.49 -36.89 -13.18
C LYS A 53 -35.85 -36.50 -11.82
N LYS A 54 -36.36 -35.39 -11.29
CA LYS A 54 -36.63 -34.98 -9.89
C LYS A 54 -36.15 -35.88 -8.73
N ASN A 55 -35.35 -35.32 -7.80
CA ASN A 55 -35.58 -35.43 -6.35
C ASN A 55 -34.87 -34.32 -5.52
N LYS A 56 -35.71 -33.41 -5.00
CA LYS A 56 -35.74 -32.75 -3.67
C LYS A 56 -34.43 -32.51 -2.89
N GLY A 57 -34.09 -31.23 -2.71
CA GLY A 57 -33.21 -30.74 -1.64
C GLY A 57 -32.62 -29.35 -1.92
N SER A 58 -33.38 -28.27 -1.67
CA SER A 58 -32.91 -26.87 -1.82
C SER A 58 -32.57 -26.23 -0.46
N PRO A 59 -31.46 -25.48 -0.32
CA PRO A 59 -31.13 -24.73 0.89
C PRO A 59 -31.89 -23.39 0.96
N PRO A 60 -32.08 -22.78 2.15
CA PRO A 60 -32.96 -21.63 2.34
C PRO A 60 -32.34 -20.33 1.81
N LYS A 61 -33.02 -19.65 0.88
CA LYS A 61 -32.72 -18.28 0.44
C LYS A 61 -33.66 -17.30 1.14
N SER A 62 -33.07 -16.31 1.79
CA SER A 62 -33.68 -15.12 2.40
C SER A 62 -34.61 -14.40 1.41
N SER A 63 -35.85 -14.16 1.85
CA SER A 63 -36.90 -13.47 1.12
C SER A 63 -36.54 -12.00 0.85
N LYS A 64 -36.26 -11.71 -0.43
CA LYS A 64 -36.28 -10.35 -0.98
C LYS A 64 -37.74 -10.03 -1.31
N ALA A 65 -38.43 -9.35 -0.40
CA ALA A 65 -39.80 -8.88 -0.62
C ALA A 65 -39.83 -7.90 -1.79
N LYS A 66 -40.45 -8.31 -2.89
CA LYS A 66 -40.77 -7.45 -4.04
C LYS A 66 -42.19 -6.93 -3.82
N LEU A 67 -42.29 -5.72 -3.28
CA LEU A 67 -43.56 -4.99 -3.19
C LEU A 67 -44.03 -4.69 -4.62
N ARG A 68 -45.27 -5.10 -4.94
CA ARG A 68 -45.95 -4.75 -6.19
C ARG A 68 -46.35 -3.27 -6.10
N ILE A 69 -45.99 -2.53 -7.14
CA ILE A 69 -46.52 -1.20 -7.42
C ILE A 69 -47.91 -1.44 -8.03
N THR A 70 -48.95 -1.04 -7.33
CA THR A 70 -50.24 -0.68 -7.92
C THR A 70 -50.28 0.84 -7.94
N GLU A 71 -50.10 1.40 -9.13
CA GLU A 71 -50.52 2.76 -9.46
C GLU A 71 -52.05 2.74 -9.45
N ASP A 72 -52.64 3.64 -8.66
CA ASP A 72 -53.99 4.22 -8.75
C ASP A 72 -54.48 4.53 -7.33
N ASP A 73 -54.16 5.72 -6.82
CA ASP A 73 -55.05 6.56 -5.99
C ASP A 73 -54.33 7.89 -5.68
N GLU A 74 -54.63 8.88 -6.51
CA GLU A 74 -54.38 10.30 -6.30
C GLU A 74 -55.25 10.84 -5.16
N ALA A 75 -54.69 11.78 -4.39
CA ALA A 75 -55.32 12.66 -3.39
C ALA A 75 -55.47 12.13 -1.95
N GLY A 76 -54.48 12.50 -1.13
CA GLY A 76 -54.54 12.48 0.33
C GLY A 76 -53.40 13.29 0.93
N ALA A 77 -53.32 14.58 0.60
CA ALA A 77 -52.50 15.54 1.31
C ALA A 77 -52.94 15.61 2.78
N ALA A 78 -52.09 15.12 3.67
CA ALA A 78 -52.13 15.40 5.09
C ALA A 78 -50.71 15.83 5.49
N ASP A 79 -50.58 17.10 5.76
CA ASP A 79 -49.34 17.84 5.97
C ASP A 79 -48.71 17.45 7.32
N ASP A 80 -47.62 16.68 7.29
CA ASP A 80 -46.66 16.53 8.40
C ASP A 80 -45.29 17.05 7.94
N GLU A 81 -45.24 18.36 7.69
CA GLU A 81 -44.06 19.10 7.22
C GLU A 81 -42.88 19.09 8.21
N GLY A 82 -43.06 18.58 9.43
CA GLY A 82 -42.01 18.49 10.45
C GLY A 82 -41.11 17.25 10.37
N ALA A 83 -41.62 16.13 9.84
CA ALA A 83 -40.86 14.88 9.73
C ALA A 83 -39.93 14.84 8.51
N GLY A 84 -40.28 15.57 7.43
CA GLY A 84 -39.47 15.64 6.22
C GLY A 84 -38.13 16.36 6.42
N GLU A 85 -38.12 17.47 7.17
CA GLU A 85 -36.93 18.27 7.40
C GLU A 85 -35.91 17.57 8.31
N ALA A 86 -36.36 16.87 9.36
CA ALA A 86 -35.51 16.06 10.22
C ALA A 86 -34.83 14.91 9.45
N VAL A 87 -35.55 14.26 8.53
CA VAL A 87 -35.00 13.18 7.68
C VAL A 87 -33.96 13.74 6.69
N ILE A 88 -34.16 14.94 6.15
CA ILE A 88 -33.18 15.61 5.27
C ILE A 88 -31.91 15.94 6.05
N ALA A 89 -32.03 16.53 7.24
CA ALA A 89 -30.90 16.86 8.10
C ALA A 89 -30.05 15.63 8.44
N ASP A 90 -30.69 14.52 8.81
CA ASP A 90 -30.02 13.25 9.08
C ASP A 90 -29.25 12.70 7.87
N VAL A 91 -29.80 12.85 6.67
CA VAL A 91 -29.14 12.41 5.43
C VAL A 91 -27.92 13.29 5.14
N VAL A 92 -28.03 14.60 5.34
CA VAL A 92 -26.91 15.54 5.20
C VAL A 92 -25.79 15.24 6.20
N GLU A 93 -26.13 14.97 7.47
CA GLU A 93 -25.14 14.60 8.49
C GLU A 93 -24.43 13.29 8.16
N LYS A 94 -25.16 12.27 7.70
CA LYS A 94 -24.57 10.99 7.26
C LYS A 94 -23.64 11.18 6.05
N ALA A 95 -24.05 12.00 5.08
CA ALA A 95 -23.23 12.32 3.92
C ALA A 95 -21.96 13.08 4.33
N ARG A 96 -22.10 14.06 5.24
CA ARG A 96 -20.99 14.80 5.84
C ARG A 96 -20.00 13.87 6.55
N GLY A 97 -20.47 12.99 7.41
CA GLY A 97 -19.61 12.06 8.14
C GLY A 97 -18.85 11.10 7.22
N LYS A 98 -19.40 10.73 6.07
CA LYS A 98 -18.66 9.95 5.04
C LYS A 98 -17.59 10.80 4.35
N MET A 99 -17.90 12.05 4.00
CA MET A 99 -16.95 12.97 3.37
C MET A 99 -15.80 13.33 4.31
N GLU A 100 -16.09 13.61 5.58
CA GLU A 100 -15.08 13.90 6.61
C GLU A 100 -14.14 12.72 6.83
N LYS A 101 -14.64 11.48 6.84
CA LYS A 101 -13.80 10.27 6.89
C LYS A 101 -12.87 10.16 5.69
N ALA A 102 -13.36 10.47 4.49
CA ALA A 102 -12.54 10.46 3.28
C ALA A 102 -11.43 11.53 3.33
N VAL A 103 -11.77 12.74 3.80
CA VAL A 103 -10.79 13.83 3.99
C VAL A 103 -9.78 13.48 5.08
N HIS A 104 -10.21 12.91 6.20
CA HIS A 104 -9.34 12.50 7.29
C HIS A 104 -8.34 11.42 6.84
N TRP A 105 -8.81 10.41 6.11
CA TRP A 105 -7.95 9.40 5.50
C TRP A 105 -6.89 10.03 4.59
N ALA A 106 -7.30 10.93 3.68
CA ALA A 106 -6.38 11.59 2.78
C ALA A 106 -5.34 12.44 3.52
N LYS A 107 -5.76 13.19 4.55
CA LYS A 107 -4.85 13.98 5.41
C LYS A 107 -3.82 13.09 6.10
N ALA A 108 -4.22 11.94 6.62
CA ALA A 108 -3.31 11.01 7.28
C ALA A 108 -2.23 10.47 6.32
N VAL A 109 -2.64 10.06 5.12
CA VAL A 109 -1.71 9.55 4.08
C VAL A 109 -0.78 10.66 3.60
N ILE A 110 -1.29 11.85 3.32
CA ILE A 110 -0.48 13.00 2.90
C ILE A 110 0.57 13.34 3.95
N PHE A 111 0.20 13.30 5.23
CA PHE A 111 1.11 13.58 6.33
C PHE A 111 2.28 12.57 6.37
N GLU A 112 1.99 11.28 6.27
CA GLU A 112 3.00 10.22 6.25
C GLU A 112 3.99 10.38 5.07
N ASP A 113 3.47 10.65 3.87
CA ASP A 113 4.27 10.86 2.67
C ASP A 113 5.13 12.12 2.76
N VAL A 114 4.64 13.21 3.36
CA VAL A 114 5.41 14.44 3.61
C VAL A 114 6.54 14.20 4.61
N GLU A 115 6.28 13.42 5.67
CA GLU A 115 7.34 13.02 6.62
C GLU A 115 8.42 12.19 5.94
N ARG A 116 8.02 11.28 5.04
CA ARG A 116 8.92 10.48 4.23
C ARG A 116 9.80 11.33 3.30
N ILE A 117 9.23 12.36 2.64
CA ILE A 117 9.99 13.31 1.81
C ILE A 117 11.04 14.05 2.64
N ARG A 118 10.68 14.49 3.85
CA ARG A 118 11.60 15.16 4.79
C ARG A 118 12.68 14.22 5.35
N GLY A 119 12.53 12.91 5.16
CA GLY A 119 13.41 11.88 5.71
C GLY A 119 13.22 11.69 7.22
N ARG A 120 12.05 12.07 7.75
CA ARG A 120 11.67 11.70 9.12
C ARG A 120 11.21 10.25 9.14
N VAL A 121 11.53 9.57 10.22
CA VAL A 121 11.26 8.15 10.35
C VAL A 121 10.20 7.92 11.39
N THR A 122 9.10 7.31 10.98
CA THR A 122 8.03 6.88 11.86
C THR A 122 8.19 5.39 12.19
N PRO A 123 7.82 4.95 13.41
CA PRO A 123 7.81 3.53 13.77
C PRO A 123 6.87 2.70 12.89
N ALA A 124 5.81 3.33 12.35
CA ALA A 124 4.80 2.70 11.49
C ALA A 124 5.39 2.05 10.23
N LEU A 125 6.57 2.49 9.76
CA LEU A 125 7.26 1.87 8.62
C LEU A 125 7.57 0.38 8.84
N LEU A 126 7.70 -0.05 10.09
CA LEU A 126 8.03 -1.42 10.47
C LEU A 126 6.79 -2.29 10.78
N ASP A 127 5.57 -1.73 10.72
CA ASP A 127 4.33 -2.47 11.06
C ASP A 127 3.97 -3.54 10.01
N SER A 128 4.45 -3.38 8.77
CA SER A 128 4.29 -4.38 7.71
C SER A 128 5.19 -5.61 7.90
N VAL A 129 6.23 -5.52 8.73
CA VAL A 129 7.19 -6.61 8.93
C VAL A 129 6.56 -7.73 9.75
N ARG A 130 6.69 -8.94 9.23
CA ARG A 130 6.22 -10.19 9.85
C ARG A 130 7.44 -11.06 10.18
N VAL A 131 7.55 -11.48 11.43
CA VAL A 131 8.69 -12.26 11.94
C VAL A 131 8.28 -13.71 12.11
N GLU A 132 9.08 -14.61 11.54
CA GLU A 132 8.92 -16.06 11.68
C GLU A 132 9.87 -16.56 12.78
N ILE A 133 9.31 -16.98 13.91
CA ILE A 133 10.08 -17.60 15.00
C ILE A 133 10.02 -19.12 14.83
N PRO A 134 11.16 -19.83 14.78
CA PRO A 134 11.17 -21.29 14.70
C PRO A 134 10.50 -21.89 15.94
N GLY A 135 9.38 -22.57 15.72
CA GLY A 135 8.55 -23.17 16.78
C GLY A 135 7.10 -22.69 16.77
N THR A 136 6.85 -21.49 16.22
CA THR A 136 5.49 -20.97 15.99
C THR A 136 5.18 -21.11 14.50
N LYS A 137 4.05 -21.73 14.15
CA LYS A 137 3.62 -21.86 12.74
C LYS A 137 3.14 -20.53 12.16
N ASP A 138 2.82 -19.58 13.02
CA ASP A 138 2.25 -18.29 12.66
C ASP A 138 3.31 -17.18 12.67
N GLN A 139 3.15 -16.24 11.74
CA GLN A 139 3.98 -15.05 11.64
C GLN A 139 3.55 -14.00 12.67
N CYS A 140 4.48 -13.57 13.53
CA CYS A 140 4.21 -12.55 14.54
C CYS A 140 4.51 -11.13 14.01
N HIS A 141 3.82 -10.14 14.56
CA HIS A 141 4.10 -8.73 14.28
C HIS A 141 5.37 -8.29 15.01
N LEU A 142 6.20 -7.47 14.37
CA LEU A 142 7.45 -7.00 14.96
C LEU A 142 7.22 -6.20 16.26
N ASN A 143 6.16 -5.38 16.32
CA ASN A 143 5.80 -4.57 17.49
C ASN A 143 5.53 -5.41 18.77
N THR A 144 5.11 -6.67 18.61
CA THR A 144 4.90 -7.57 19.78
C THR A 144 6.22 -8.11 20.33
N LEU A 145 7.25 -8.24 19.48
CA LEU A 145 8.53 -8.85 19.82
C LEU A 145 9.61 -7.83 20.19
N ALA A 146 9.40 -6.56 19.84
CA ALA A 146 10.38 -5.51 20.03
C ALA A 146 9.75 -4.15 20.30
N SER A 147 10.44 -3.33 21.08
CA SER A 147 10.16 -1.91 21.23
C SER A 147 10.88 -1.11 20.14
N ILE A 148 10.16 -0.22 19.46
CA ILE A 148 10.71 0.60 18.38
C ILE A 148 10.82 2.04 18.88
N THR A 149 12.04 2.57 18.90
CA THR A 149 12.32 3.95 19.27
C THR A 149 12.94 4.72 18.10
N MET A 150 12.62 6.01 18.00
CA MET A 150 13.18 6.90 16.98
C MET A 150 14.33 7.73 17.56
N LYS A 151 15.46 7.77 16.86
CA LYS A 151 16.59 8.65 17.22
C LYS A 151 17.22 9.23 15.97
N GLY A 152 16.89 10.49 15.68
CA GLY A 152 17.28 11.17 14.45
C GLY A 152 16.66 10.50 13.22
N ASN A 153 17.49 10.15 12.23
CA ASN A 153 17.06 9.47 11.00
C ASN A 153 17.23 7.94 11.07
N ALA A 154 17.32 7.36 12.27
CA ALA A 154 17.46 5.93 12.46
C ALA A 154 16.40 5.41 13.44
N LEU A 155 15.90 4.22 13.16
CA LEU A 155 15.07 3.45 14.10
C LEU A 155 15.96 2.53 14.92
N PHE A 156 15.70 2.49 16.21
CA PHE A 156 16.30 1.55 17.14
C PHE A 156 15.23 0.55 17.53
N VAL A 157 15.45 -0.71 17.17
CA VAL A 157 14.57 -1.82 17.48
C VAL A 157 15.23 -2.60 18.61
N GLU A 158 14.62 -2.54 19.78
CA GLU A 158 15.06 -3.26 20.98
C GLU A 158 14.20 -4.50 21.15
N VAL A 159 14.79 -5.67 20.89
CA VAL A 159 14.10 -6.95 20.96
C VAL A 159 14.12 -7.45 22.39
N TRP A 160 12.98 -7.93 22.88
CA TRP A 160 12.85 -8.40 24.27
C TRP A 160 13.64 -9.69 24.53
N ASP A 161 13.75 -10.57 23.52
CA ASP A 161 14.46 -11.83 23.58
C ASP A 161 15.66 -11.87 22.61
N SER A 162 16.85 -12.15 23.15
CA SER A 162 18.10 -12.23 22.38
C SER A 162 18.08 -13.32 21.31
N ASP A 163 17.38 -14.43 21.55
CA ASP A 163 17.34 -15.56 20.62
C ASP A 163 16.54 -15.21 19.36
N SER A 164 15.49 -14.40 19.53
CA SER A 164 14.64 -13.91 18.44
C SER A 164 15.31 -12.82 17.57
N THR A 165 16.42 -12.23 18.01
CA THR A 165 17.09 -11.10 17.32
C THR A 165 17.55 -11.45 15.90
N LYS A 166 18.03 -12.68 15.67
CA LYS A 166 18.44 -13.14 14.34
C LYS A 166 17.26 -13.31 13.38
N HIS A 167 16.11 -13.72 13.92
CA HIS A 167 14.88 -13.90 13.16
C HIS A 167 14.27 -12.54 12.78
N VAL A 168 14.31 -11.58 13.70
CA VAL A 168 13.90 -10.18 13.45
C VAL A 168 14.75 -9.54 12.36
N GLU A 169 16.09 -9.64 12.44
CA GLU A 169 16.99 -9.13 11.40
C GLU A 169 16.67 -9.72 10.03
N SER A 170 16.52 -11.05 9.97
CA SER A 170 16.18 -11.76 8.74
C SER A 170 14.81 -11.34 8.19
N ALA A 171 13.82 -11.13 9.06
CA ALA A 171 12.48 -10.70 8.67
C ALA A 171 12.49 -9.29 8.05
N ILE A 172 13.28 -8.36 8.62
CA ILE A 172 13.42 -7.01 8.08
C ILE A 172 14.11 -7.04 6.72
N HIS A 173 15.13 -7.89 6.53
CA HIS A 173 15.74 -8.10 5.22
C HIS A 173 14.77 -8.70 4.20
N ARG A 174 13.94 -9.68 4.60
CA ARG A 174 12.93 -10.31 3.74
C ARG A 174 11.81 -9.35 3.34
N ALA A 175 11.42 -8.44 4.24
CA ALA A 175 10.43 -7.41 3.95
C ALA A 175 10.90 -6.43 2.86
N ASN A 176 12.21 -6.38 2.56
CA ASN A 176 12.82 -5.58 1.51
C ASN A 176 12.32 -4.13 1.48
N LEU A 177 12.27 -3.51 2.65
CA LEU A 177 11.89 -2.11 2.76
C LEU A 177 12.93 -1.25 2.03
N PRO A 178 12.50 -0.28 1.21
CA PRO A 178 13.40 0.45 0.32
C PRO A 178 14.44 1.25 1.13
N GLY A 179 15.72 0.89 0.97
CA GLY A 179 16.84 1.64 1.53
C GLY A 179 17.09 1.46 3.04
N MET A 180 16.50 0.44 3.67
CA MET A 180 16.70 0.13 5.09
C MET A 180 17.44 -1.20 5.27
N SER A 181 18.66 -1.15 5.81
CA SER A 181 19.40 -2.35 6.22
C SER A 181 19.61 -2.35 7.74
N PRO A 182 19.16 -3.38 8.47
CA PRO A 182 19.42 -3.47 9.91
C PRO A 182 20.92 -3.65 10.19
N GLN A 183 21.43 -2.91 11.17
CA GLN A 183 22.78 -3.03 11.70
C GLN A 183 22.71 -3.40 13.17
N LYS A 184 23.34 -4.50 13.57
CA LYS A 184 23.44 -4.88 14.98
C LYS A 184 24.42 -3.96 15.70
N THR A 185 23.94 -3.26 16.73
CA THR A 185 24.79 -2.42 17.59
C THR A 185 25.06 -3.06 18.95
N GLY A 186 24.26 -4.05 19.35
CA GLY A 186 24.38 -4.81 20.59
C GLY A 186 23.71 -6.17 20.48
N ALA A 187 23.63 -6.91 21.60
CA ALA A 187 23.02 -8.25 21.62
C ALA A 187 21.52 -8.22 21.29
N ASN A 188 20.79 -7.20 21.77
CA ASN A 188 19.33 -7.12 21.66
C ASN A 188 18.86 -5.87 20.88
N THR A 189 19.78 -5.05 20.37
CA THR A 189 19.46 -3.76 19.73
C THR A 189 19.89 -3.75 18.28
N LEU A 190 18.93 -3.50 17.38
CA LEU A 190 19.18 -3.28 15.95
C LEU A 190 18.97 -1.81 15.60
N LYS A 191 19.93 -1.24 14.90
CA LYS A 191 19.87 0.12 14.35
C LYS A 191 19.54 0.02 12.87
N ILE A 192 18.47 0.70 12.44
CA ILE A 192 18.07 0.75 11.04
C ILE A 192 18.19 2.21 10.57
N PRO A 193 19.27 2.57 9.84
CA PRO A 193 19.39 3.89 9.27
C PRO A 193 18.41 4.05 8.10
N VAL A 194 17.70 5.17 8.05
CA VAL A 194 16.87 5.54 6.91
C VAL A 194 17.59 6.61 6.12
N ALA A 195 17.96 6.26 4.89
CA ALA A 195 18.53 7.21 3.96
C ALA A 195 17.46 8.23 3.55
N ARG A 196 17.89 9.47 3.29
CA ARG A 196 17.00 10.47 2.69
C ARG A 196 16.61 10.01 1.29
N PRO A 197 15.35 10.18 0.88
CA PRO A 197 14.92 9.77 -0.45
C PRO A 197 15.61 10.58 -1.54
N THR A 198 15.99 9.92 -2.62
CA THR A 198 16.60 10.56 -3.81
C THR A 198 15.57 11.39 -4.57
N ALA A 199 16.01 12.28 -5.47
CA ALA A 199 15.11 13.12 -6.27
C ALA A 199 14.07 12.29 -7.04
N GLU A 200 14.49 11.18 -7.65
CA GLU A 200 13.59 10.24 -8.35
C GLU A 200 12.53 9.64 -7.41
N GLN A 201 12.94 9.18 -6.22
CA GLN A 201 12.02 8.63 -5.22
C GLN A 201 11.02 9.68 -4.72
N ARG A 202 11.45 10.93 -4.55
CA ARG A 202 10.54 12.01 -4.16
C ARG A 202 9.52 12.31 -5.25
N THR A 203 9.90 12.26 -6.54
CA THR A 203 8.93 12.42 -7.64
C THR A 203 7.90 11.30 -7.70
N GLU A 204 8.29 10.07 -7.37
CA GLU A 204 7.36 8.95 -7.26
C GLU A 204 6.38 9.13 -6.08
N ILE A 205 6.86 9.60 -4.92
CA ILE A 205 5.98 9.94 -3.78
C ILE A 205 4.99 11.03 -4.17
N LEU A 206 5.41 12.08 -4.89
CA LEU A 206 4.49 13.11 -5.40
C LEU A 206 3.41 12.54 -6.34
N ARG A 207 3.78 11.58 -7.19
CA ARG A 207 2.83 10.90 -8.08
C ARG A 207 1.83 10.08 -7.27
N GLN A 208 2.29 9.39 -6.24
CA GLN A 208 1.43 8.63 -5.32
C GLN A 208 0.48 9.55 -4.57
N LEU A 209 0.98 10.66 -4.02
CA LEU A 209 0.18 11.71 -3.38
C LEU A 209 -0.93 12.22 -4.30
N ALA A 210 -0.62 12.54 -5.56
CA ALA A 210 -1.64 12.96 -6.53
C ALA A 210 -2.71 11.88 -6.73
N SER A 211 -2.32 10.60 -6.82
CA SER A 211 -3.26 9.49 -6.93
C SER A 211 -4.14 9.34 -5.68
N THR A 212 -3.60 9.54 -4.47
CA THR A 212 -4.36 9.45 -3.22
C THR A 212 -5.43 10.53 -3.13
N VAL A 213 -5.12 11.75 -3.58
CA VAL A 213 -6.09 12.85 -3.57
C VAL A 213 -7.17 12.67 -4.61
N GLU A 214 -6.86 12.15 -5.80
CA GLU A 214 -7.90 11.78 -6.76
C GLU A 214 -8.79 10.65 -6.23
N ALA A 215 -8.24 9.68 -5.50
CA ALA A 215 -9.03 8.66 -4.82
C ALA A 215 -9.95 9.27 -3.76
N ALA A 216 -9.47 10.20 -2.93
CA ALA A 216 -10.27 10.91 -1.94
C ALA A 216 -11.41 11.74 -2.58
N LYS A 217 -11.11 12.47 -3.66
CA LYS A 217 -12.11 13.20 -4.45
C LYS A 217 -13.17 12.28 -5.05
N SER A 218 -12.75 11.10 -5.52
CA SER A 218 -13.68 10.07 -6.00
C SER A 218 -14.63 9.61 -4.89
N GLN A 219 -14.12 9.35 -3.67
CA GLN A 219 -14.94 8.99 -2.51
C GLN A 219 -15.93 10.09 -2.13
N ILE A 220 -15.52 11.37 -2.15
CA ILE A 220 -16.42 12.50 -1.90
C ILE A 220 -17.54 12.56 -2.95
N ARG A 221 -17.23 12.33 -4.23
CA ARG A 221 -18.23 12.28 -5.31
C ARG A 221 -19.20 11.11 -5.16
N MET A 222 -18.70 9.96 -4.69
CA MET A 222 -19.54 8.80 -4.37
C MET A 222 -20.48 9.13 -3.21
N ALA A 223 -19.97 9.68 -2.11
CA ALA A 223 -20.77 10.09 -0.94
C ALA A 223 -21.86 11.12 -1.31
N ARG A 224 -21.55 12.09 -2.19
CA ARG A 224 -22.53 13.03 -2.73
C ARG A 224 -23.64 12.31 -3.50
N THR A 225 -23.27 11.37 -4.37
CA THR A 225 -24.23 10.64 -5.21
C THR A 225 -25.14 9.75 -4.37
N GLU A 226 -24.59 9.12 -3.32
CA GLU A 226 -25.38 8.41 -2.32
C GLU A 226 -26.34 9.35 -1.58
N GLY A 227 -25.86 10.51 -1.13
CA GLY A 227 -26.69 11.54 -0.49
C GLY A 227 -27.87 11.98 -1.37
N PHE A 228 -27.63 12.29 -2.64
CA PHE A 228 -28.69 12.65 -3.60
C PHE A 228 -29.70 11.52 -3.83
N LYS A 229 -29.25 10.26 -3.84
CA LYS A 229 -30.15 9.11 -3.95
C LYS A 229 -31.06 8.98 -2.72
N HIS A 230 -30.55 9.28 -1.53
CA HIS A 230 -31.34 9.26 -0.30
C HIS A 230 -32.33 10.43 -0.22
N LEU A 231 -32.01 11.58 -0.81
CA LEU A 231 -32.90 12.74 -0.90
C LEU A 231 -33.92 12.65 -2.06
N GLY A 232 -34.02 11.53 -2.76
CA GLY A 232 -34.99 11.35 -3.86
C GLY A 232 -34.63 12.04 -5.18
N GLY A 233 -33.42 12.58 -5.34
CA GLY A 233 -32.94 13.14 -6.59
C GLY A 233 -32.07 14.39 -6.46
N ARG A 234 -31.88 15.08 -7.59
CA ARG A 234 -31.01 16.27 -7.73
C ARG A 234 -31.71 17.61 -7.48
N LYS A 235 -33.03 17.61 -7.26
CA LYS A 235 -33.88 18.82 -7.12
C LYS A 235 -34.64 18.86 -5.78
N SER A 236 -34.22 18.08 -4.80
CA SER A 236 -34.84 18.06 -3.48
C SER A 236 -34.20 19.07 -2.54
N ASN A 237 -34.97 19.50 -1.54
CA ASN A 237 -34.48 20.36 -0.47
C ASN A 237 -33.28 19.68 0.23
N GLY A 238 -32.17 20.40 0.40
CA GLY A 238 -30.93 19.90 1.02
C GLY A 238 -29.80 19.50 0.06
N THR A 239 -30.02 19.47 -1.27
CA THR A 239 -28.93 19.21 -2.24
C THR A 239 -27.85 20.28 -2.21
N ASP A 240 -28.23 21.53 -1.94
CA ASP A 240 -27.33 22.68 -1.90
C ASP A 240 -26.33 22.57 -0.74
N ASP A 241 -26.77 22.06 0.40
CA ASP A 241 -25.90 21.90 1.58
C ASP A 241 -24.89 20.78 1.38
N ILE A 242 -25.30 19.66 0.79
CA ILE A 242 -24.37 18.60 0.38
C ILE A 242 -23.34 19.16 -0.61
N GLN A 243 -23.77 19.98 -1.58
CA GLN A 243 -22.87 20.57 -2.55
C GLN A 243 -21.86 21.53 -1.90
N LYS A 244 -22.29 22.38 -0.95
CA LYS A 244 -21.39 23.23 -0.16
C LYS A 244 -20.33 22.40 0.60
N ILE A 245 -20.72 21.28 1.21
CA ILE A 245 -19.79 20.40 1.93
C ILE A 245 -18.78 19.76 0.97
N VAL A 246 -19.21 19.35 -0.22
CA VAL A 246 -18.32 18.80 -1.26
C VAL A 246 -17.31 19.85 -1.71
N ASP A 247 -17.76 21.08 -1.93
CA ASP A 247 -16.88 22.17 -2.38
C ASP A 247 -15.88 22.56 -1.29
N ALA A 248 -16.30 22.60 -0.02
CA ALA A 248 -15.41 22.81 1.12
C ALA A 248 -14.38 21.68 1.26
N SER A 249 -14.82 20.43 1.22
CA SER A 249 -13.94 19.25 1.32
C SER A 249 -12.93 19.18 0.16
N SER A 250 -13.35 19.56 -1.05
CA SER A 250 -12.48 19.61 -2.22
C SER A 250 -11.42 20.69 -2.10
N LYS A 251 -11.79 21.89 -1.62
CA LYS A 251 -10.85 22.98 -1.33
C LYS A 251 -9.83 22.58 -0.28
N GLU A 252 -10.27 21.96 0.82
CA GLU A 252 -9.36 21.48 1.86
C GLU A 252 -8.33 20.49 1.31
N LEU A 253 -8.74 19.54 0.47
CA LEU A 253 -7.80 18.59 -0.15
C LEU A 253 -6.79 19.29 -1.08
N ASP A 254 -7.24 20.28 -1.86
CA ASP A 254 -6.37 21.05 -2.75
C ASP A 254 -5.36 21.90 -1.95
N GLU A 255 -5.77 22.48 -0.82
CA GLU A 255 -4.89 23.19 0.11
C GLU A 255 -3.82 22.27 0.71
N GLN A 256 -4.21 21.07 1.16
CA GLN A 256 -3.26 20.08 1.68
C GLN A 256 -2.24 19.64 0.63
N MET A 257 -2.68 19.47 -0.63
CA MET A 257 -1.77 19.18 -1.74
C MET A 257 -0.82 20.33 -2.05
N ALA A 258 -1.29 21.58 -1.98
CA ALA A 258 -0.43 22.74 -2.17
C ALA A 258 0.63 22.84 -1.05
N LEU A 259 0.25 22.56 0.20
CA LEU A 259 1.19 22.49 1.32
C LEU A 259 2.21 21.37 1.11
N ALA A 260 1.78 20.16 0.73
CA ALA A 260 2.68 19.04 0.47
C ALA A 260 3.68 19.34 -0.65
N LYS A 261 3.25 20.00 -1.73
CA LYS A 261 4.14 20.44 -2.83
C LYS A 261 5.17 21.47 -2.36
N LYS A 262 4.76 22.46 -1.56
CA LYS A 262 5.70 23.43 -0.97
C LYS A 262 6.73 22.76 -0.07
N GLU A 263 6.33 21.73 0.67
CA GLU A 263 7.26 20.97 1.50
C GLU A 263 8.23 20.12 0.68
N PHE A 264 7.79 19.61 -0.48
CA PHE A 264 8.68 18.95 -1.43
C PHE A 264 9.75 19.91 -1.99
N GLU A 265 9.38 21.15 -2.34
CA GLU A 265 10.33 22.13 -2.88
C GLU A 265 11.36 22.61 -1.86
N LYS A 266 11.01 22.62 -0.57
CA LYS A 266 11.91 23.00 0.52
C LYS A 266 12.92 21.91 0.90
N ALA A 267 12.56 20.64 0.68
CA ALA A 267 13.30 19.47 1.14
C ALA A 267 14.43 19.08 0.19
#